data_AF-A0A3B1CR21-F1
#
_entry.id   AF-A0A3B1CR21-F1
#
_cell.length_a   1.000
_cell.length_b   1.000
_cell.length_c   1.000
_cell.angle_alpha   90.00
_cell.angle_beta   90.00
_cell.angle_gamma   90.00
#
_symmetry.space_group_name_H-M   'P 1'
#
loop_
_entity.id
_entity.type
_entity.pdbx_description
1 polymer ?
#
loop_
_entity_poly.entity_id
_entity_poly.type
_entity_poly.pdbx_seq_one_letter_code
_entity_poly.pdbx_strand_id
1 'polypeptide(L)'
;MVSKRREITTKMELKLKNLITTLLGIILIFAFTTTKAETTTKFHSEQGDSVNLLAEFSLFYESYKNKEYESAEPHGWIVIDTDPSKFLQYKPFKKMEDILFYLHDSVATTDEQKKELAQKALKLYDKAVEAGAKNPGYFMLRKAYVIEQWTDATPQEKIDAYVKALEKNPDADPFYKDRLGLLYIKNATEENGYKMKALDLYTALSEEDPENDVWISRIDGLAENIDELVDIRKKAWDLDKENMEKAWKYAETCGRAGYYDRAIEPMEFLVKKAPDVVTYWKKLASLYQKVDRTDDAIRAYKTLIKLDPNNRDNYFNIAIIYQKLDQLSVARSYLHKAEKASQEPWDLPIFVEAQLYEQAARNCGSFDWMDKCVYKLASDTYVKAARIGGAMSSAAVERVKALENSVPQQEDYFFRNYKSGDDIKIEGGCYDWINKSIHVK
;
A
#
# COMPACT_ATOMS: atom_id res chain seq x y z
N MET A 1 -21.92 -13.43 -50.43
CA MET A 1 -21.25 -14.68 -50.01
C MET A 1 -21.98 -15.34 -48.83
N VAL A 2 -23.26 -15.68 -49.01
CA VAL A 2 -24.11 -16.31 -47.96
C VAL A 2 -24.70 -17.66 -48.43
N SER A 3 -24.42 -18.09 -49.67
CA SER A 3 -24.95 -19.36 -50.21
C SER A 3 -23.96 -20.55 -50.19
N LYS A 4 -22.81 -20.43 -49.51
CA LYS A 4 -21.82 -21.53 -49.38
C LYS A 4 -21.66 -22.10 -47.96
N ARG A 5 -22.44 -21.59 -46.98
CA ARG A 5 -22.45 -22.06 -45.57
C ARG A 5 -23.67 -22.93 -45.19
N ARG A 6 -24.65 -23.12 -46.08
CA ARG A 6 -25.84 -23.98 -45.83
C ARG A 6 -25.75 -25.39 -46.41
N GLU A 7 -24.67 -25.73 -47.11
CA GLU A 7 -24.46 -27.04 -47.74
C GLU A 7 -23.49 -27.97 -46.98
N ILE A 8 -22.81 -27.46 -45.94
CA ILE A 8 -21.83 -28.21 -45.15
C ILE A 8 -22.44 -28.69 -43.81
N THR A 9 -23.45 -28.00 -43.29
CA THR A 9 -24.15 -28.37 -42.05
C THR A 9 -25.13 -29.53 -42.21
N THR A 10 -25.59 -29.85 -43.42
CA THR A 10 -26.57 -30.93 -43.66
C THR A 10 -25.93 -32.29 -43.96
N LYS A 11 -24.60 -32.36 -44.14
CA LYS A 11 -23.86 -33.62 -44.44
C LYS A 11 -23.14 -34.25 -43.24
N MET A 12 -23.07 -33.56 -42.10
CA MET A 12 -22.44 -34.09 -40.88
C MET A 12 -23.44 -34.68 -39.87
N GLU A 13 -24.70 -34.23 -39.87
CA GLU A 13 -25.74 -34.78 -39.00
C GLU A 13 -26.32 -36.13 -39.45
N LEU A 14 -26.03 -36.56 -40.69
CA LEU A 14 -26.51 -37.85 -41.25
C LEU A 14 -25.55 -39.03 -41.05
N LYS A 15 -24.36 -38.83 -40.47
CA LYS A 15 -23.35 -39.89 -40.28
C LYS A 15 -23.11 -40.33 -38.84
N LEU A 16 -23.76 -39.73 -37.84
CA LEU A 16 -23.57 -40.11 -36.43
C LEU A 16 -24.79 -40.77 -35.77
N LYS A 17 -25.95 -40.83 -36.45
CA LYS A 17 -27.17 -41.49 -35.93
C LYS A 17 -27.34 -42.97 -36.31
N ASN A 18 -26.42 -43.55 -37.08
CA ASN A 18 -26.47 -44.96 -37.52
C ASN A 18 -25.33 -45.84 -36.99
N LEU A 19 -24.69 -45.46 -35.88
CA LEU A 19 -23.72 -46.32 -35.17
C LEU A 19 -24.21 -46.76 -33.78
N ILE A 20 -25.50 -46.59 -33.52
CA ILE A 20 -26.22 -47.18 -32.40
C ILE A 20 -27.24 -48.11 -33.03
N THR A 21 -27.32 -49.34 -32.53
CA THR A 21 -28.12 -50.49 -33.01
C THR A 21 -27.49 -51.36 -34.09
N THR A 22 -26.57 -52.26 -33.71
CA THR A 22 -26.57 -53.70 -34.07
C THR A 22 -25.31 -54.36 -33.51
N LEU A 23 -25.43 -55.15 -32.43
CA LEU A 23 -25.10 -56.57 -32.37
C LEU A 23 -25.14 -57.08 -30.92
N LEU A 24 -26.26 -57.73 -30.61
CA LEU A 24 -26.42 -58.66 -29.51
C LEU A 24 -25.67 -59.97 -29.81
N GLY A 25 -25.04 -60.53 -28.76
CA GLY A 25 -24.93 -61.97 -28.55
C GLY A 25 -23.72 -62.68 -29.18
N ILE A 26 -22.87 -63.25 -28.33
CA ILE A 26 -22.64 -64.71 -28.21
C ILE A 26 -21.67 -64.96 -27.05
N ILE A 27 -22.15 -65.76 -26.10
CA ILE A 27 -21.42 -66.41 -25.02
C ILE A 27 -20.69 -67.62 -25.63
N LEU A 28 -19.40 -67.80 -25.33
CA LEU A 28 -18.73 -69.09 -25.52
C LEU A 28 -17.68 -69.34 -24.44
N ILE A 29 -17.93 -70.42 -23.73
CA ILE A 29 -17.19 -71.02 -22.62
C ILE A 29 -15.96 -71.72 -23.19
N PHE A 30 -14.79 -71.50 -22.59
CA PHE A 30 -13.69 -72.46 -22.64
C PHE A 30 -13.15 -72.70 -21.24
N ALA A 31 -13.45 -73.89 -20.73
CA ALA A 31 -12.84 -74.46 -19.55
C ALA A 31 -11.46 -75.02 -19.93
N PHE A 32 -10.43 -74.71 -19.14
CA PHE A 32 -9.26 -75.59 -19.01
C PHE A 32 -8.98 -75.80 -17.53
N THR A 33 -9.04 -77.07 -17.16
CA THR A 33 -8.81 -77.64 -15.84
C THR A 33 -7.31 -77.78 -15.58
N THR A 34 -6.85 -77.32 -14.41
CA THR A 34 -5.80 -78.02 -13.66
C THR A 34 -6.17 -78.05 -12.18
N THR A 35 -6.32 -79.28 -11.68
CA THR A 35 -6.66 -79.67 -10.32
C THR A 35 -5.50 -79.47 -9.35
N LYS A 36 -5.78 -78.94 -8.14
CA LYS A 36 -5.27 -79.51 -6.89
C LYS A 36 -6.08 -79.06 -5.65
N ALA A 37 -6.77 -80.06 -5.09
CA ALA A 37 -7.07 -80.36 -3.68
C ALA A 37 -7.60 -79.28 -2.71
N GLU A 38 -8.84 -79.56 -2.25
CA GLU A 38 -9.33 -79.55 -0.84
C GLU A 38 -9.18 -78.25 -0.04
N THR A 39 -10.26 -77.60 0.41
CA THR A 39 -11.20 -78.14 1.41
C THR A 39 -12.45 -77.24 1.43
N THR A 40 -13.62 -77.85 1.54
CA THR A 40 -14.89 -77.17 1.69
C THR A 40 -15.00 -76.48 3.05
N THR A 41 -15.15 -75.16 3.03
CA THR A 41 -15.88 -74.42 4.08
C THR A 41 -16.97 -73.60 3.39
N LYS A 42 -18.22 -74.04 3.55
CA LYS A 42 -19.41 -73.25 3.24
C LYS A 42 -19.36 -71.97 4.07
N PHE A 43 -19.12 -70.83 3.45
CA PHE A 43 -19.64 -69.56 3.95
C PHE A 43 -20.84 -69.17 3.12
N HIS A 44 -21.94 -68.92 3.84
CA HIS A 44 -23.20 -68.44 3.30
C HIS A 44 -23.00 -67.12 2.56
N SER A 45 -23.60 -67.03 1.38
CA SER A 45 -23.88 -65.78 0.71
C SER A 45 -24.95 -65.03 1.49
N GLU A 46 -24.55 -64.02 2.26
CA GLU A 46 -25.46 -63.04 2.85
C GLU A 46 -25.05 -61.64 2.39
N GLN A 47 -26.00 -60.97 1.74
CA GLN A 47 -26.26 -59.52 1.72
C GLN A 47 -25.13 -58.56 1.32
N GLY A 48 -25.43 -57.72 0.33
CA GLY A 48 -24.49 -56.84 -0.37
C GLY A 48 -23.55 -56.03 0.52
N ASP A 49 -22.27 -56.01 0.13
CA ASP A 49 -21.15 -55.38 0.81
C ASP A 49 -21.47 -53.95 1.27
N SER A 50 -21.90 -53.80 2.52
CA SER A 50 -21.83 -52.51 3.19
C SER A 50 -20.36 -52.25 3.49
N VAL A 51 -19.74 -51.32 2.76
CA VAL A 51 -18.35 -50.88 2.99
C VAL A 51 -18.12 -50.63 4.48
N ASN A 52 -17.14 -51.31 5.08
CA ASN A 52 -16.77 -51.09 6.48
C ASN A 52 -15.94 -49.81 6.60
N LEU A 53 -16.65 -48.68 6.64
CA LEU A 53 -16.04 -47.36 6.58
C LEU A 53 -15.09 -47.04 7.75
N LEU A 54 -15.29 -47.68 8.91
CA LEU A 54 -14.38 -47.53 10.05
C LEU A 54 -13.05 -48.24 9.79
N ALA A 55 -13.08 -49.44 9.19
CA ALA A 55 -11.87 -50.15 8.80
C ALA A 55 -11.09 -49.37 7.72
N GLU A 56 -11.79 -48.89 6.69
CA GLU A 56 -11.20 -48.04 5.64
C GLU A 56 -10.58 -46.77 6.21
N PHE A 57 -11.27 -46.09 7.12
CA PHE A 57 -10.73 -44.92 7.81
C PHE A 57 -9.49 -45.25 8.64
N SER A 58 -9.46 -46.42 9.29
CA SER A 58 -8.33 -46.83 10.13
C SER A 58 -7.09 -47.13 9.29
N LEU A 59 -7.26 -47.83 8.15
CA LEU A 59 -6.20 -48.07 7.17
C LEU A 59 -5.68 -46.76 6.58
N PHE A 60 -6.59 -45.88 6.12
CA PHE A 60 -6.24 -44.55 5.64
C PHE A 60 -5.41 -43.75 6.67
N TYR A 61 -5.88 -43.70 7.92
CA TYR A 61 -5.28 -42.88 8.95
C TYR A 61 -3.91 -43.38 9.41
N GLU A 62 -3.75 -44.69 9.61
CA GLU A 62 -2.47 -45.28 10.04
C GLU A 62 -1.44 -45.26 8.90
N SER A 63 -1.82 -45.59 7.67
CA SER A 63 -0.90 -45.48 6.52
C SER A 63 -0.47 -44.03 6.28
N TYR A 64 -1.38 -43.04 6.40
CA TYR A 64 -1.01 -41.62 6.36
C TYR A 64 0.00 -41.26 7.45
N LYS A 65 -0.22 -41.70 8.70
CA LYS A 65 0.67 -41.43 9.84
C LYS A 65 2.06 -42.02 9.64
N ASN A 66 2.14 -43.18 8.98
CA ASN A 66 3.39 -43.84 8.60
C ASN A 66 4.03 -43.27 7.32
N LYS A 67 3.41 -42.25 6.70
CA LYS A 67 3.81 -41.65 5.41
C LYS A 67 3.78 -42.62 4.23
N GLU A 68 2.99 -43.67 4.32
CA GLU A 68 2.73 -44.65 3.26
C GLU A 68 1.63 -44.12 2.33
N TYR A 69 1.91 -43.00 1.65
CA TYR A 69 0.89 -42.23 0.95
C TYR A 69 0.26 -42.94 -0.26
N GLU A 70 1.04 -43.74 -1.00
CA GLU A 70 0.51 -44.56 -2.10
C GLU A 70 -0.50 -45.61 -1.58
N SER A 71 -0.22 -46.21 -0.42
CA SER A 71 -1.14 -47.15 0.23
C SER A 71 -2.34 -46.45 0.86
N ALA A 72 -2.16 -45.24 1.41
CA ALA A 72 -3.22 -44.50 2.08
C ALA A 72 -4.28 -43.93 1.11
N GLU A 73 -3.87 -43.48 -0.08
CA GLU A 73 -4.72 -42.82 -1.08
C GLU A 73 -6.04 -43.56 -1.39
N PRO A 74 -6.04 -44.86 -1.74
CA PRO A 74 -7.27 -45.56 -2.10
C PRO A 74 -8.26 -45.64 -0.93
N HIS A 75 -7.78 -45.92 0.28
CA HIS A 75 -8.61 -45.96 1.49
C HIS A 75 -9.20 -44.57 1.82
N GLY A 76 -8.41 -43.52 1.62
CA GLY A 76 -8.86 -42.13 1.77
C GLY A 76 -10.02 -41.79 0.83
N TRP A 77 -9.95 -42.21 -0.43
CA TRP A 77 -11.05 -42.02 -1.38
C TRP A 77 -12.30 -42.80 -1.00
N ILE A 78 -12.19 -44.05 -0.52
CA ILE A 78 -13.35 -44.82 -0.08
C ILE A 78 -14.09 -44.09 1.04
N VAL A 79 -13.36 -43.54 2.02
CA VAL A 79 -13.95 -42.74 3.10
C VAL A 79 -14.62 -41.46 2.56
N ILE A 80 -13.93 -40.71 1.70
CA ILE A 80 -14.40 -39.42 1.18
C ILE A 80 -15.60 -39.56 0.24
N ASP A 81 -15.62 -40.57 -0.64
CA ASP A 81 -16.69 -40.76 -1.62
C ASP A 81 -17.94 -41.41 -1.01
N THR A 82 -17.81 -42.15 0.10
CA THR A 82 -18.95 -42.84 0.74
C THR A 82 -19.69 -41.94 1.73
N ASP A 83 -19.06 -41.56 2.85
CA ASP A 83 -19.62 -40.63 3.86
C ASP A 83 -18.53 -40.17 4.87
N PRO A 84 -17.89 -39.01 4.64
CA PRO A 84 -16.83 -38.52 5.52
C PRO A 84 -17.36 -37.87 6.81
N SER A 85 -18.68 -37.73 7.00
CA SER A 85 -19.29 -36.87 8.03
C SER A 85 -18.85 -37.24 9.45
N LYS A 86 -18.73 -38.53 9.76
CA LYS A 86 -18.29 -39.03 11.08
C LYS A 86 -16.81 -38.81 11.35
N PHE A 87 -16.02 -38.51 10.31
CA PHE A 87 -14.57 -38.44 10.39
C PHE A 87 -14.02 -37.01 10.26
N LEU A 88 -14.87 -36.01 10.02
CA LEU A 88 -14.45 -34.61 9.78
C LEU A 88 -13.53 -34.05 10.86
N GLN A 89 -13.72 -34.44 12.13
CA GLN A 89 -12.87 -34.04 13.25
C GLN A 89 -11.40 -34.45 13.09
N TYR A 90 -11.13 -35.52 12.34
CA TYR A 90 -9.79 -36.01 12.04
C TYR A 90 -9.18 -35.38 10.78
N LYS A 91 -9.89 -34.43 10.15
CA LYS A 91 -9.44 -33.67 8.98
C LYS A 91 -9.03 -34.55 7.78
N PRO A 92 -9.87 -35.51 7.34
CA PRO A 92 -9.52 -36.44 6.25
C PRO A 92 -9.16 -35.71 4.96
N PHE A 93 -9.87 -34.64 4.62
CA PHE A 93 -9.58 -33.82 3.43
C PHE A 93 -8.19 -33.20 3.45
N LYS A 94 -7.71 -32.72 4.60
CA LYS A 94 -6.37 -32.14 4.71
C LYS A 94 -5.27 -33.20 4.57
N LYS A 95 -5.49 -34.39 5.15
CA LYS A 95 -4.57 -35.53 4.98
C LYS A 95 -4.51 -36.00 3.54
N MET A 96 -5.67 -36.08 2.89
CA MET A 96 -5.76 -36.45 1.50
C MET A 96 -5.11 -35.40 0.59
N GLU A 97 -5.22 -34.11 0.92
CA GLU A 97 -4.50 -33.04 0.23
C GLU A 97 -2.98 -33.26 0.32
N ASP A 98 -2.44 -33.53 1.52
CA ASP A 98 -1.01 -33.78 1.70
C ASP A 98 -0.54 -35.01 0.87
N ILE A 99 -1.35 -36.08 0.84
CA ILE A 99 -1.10 -37.27 0.00
C ILE A 99 -1.04 -36.88 -1.48
N LEU A 100 -2.06 -36.19 -1.99
CA LEU A 100 -2.12 -35.84 -3.42
C LEU A 100 -0.98 -34.90 -3.83
N PHE A 101 -0.57 -33.97 -2.96
CA PHE A 101 0.60 -33.12 -3.20
C PHE A 101 1.90 -33.91 -3.23
N TYR A 102 2.10 -34.84 -2.30
CA TYR A 102 3.27 -35.70 -2.34
C TYR A 102 3.30 -36.55 -3.61
N LEU A 103 2.17 -37.17 -3.97
CA LEU A 103 2.09 -37.99 -5.18
C LEU A 103 2.37 -37.16 -6.43
N HIS A 104 1.89 -35.91 -6.48
CA HIS A 104 2.11 -35.02 -7.62
C HIS A 104 3.56 -34.54 -7.73
N ASP A 105 4.15 -34.09 -6.62
CA ASP A 105 5.44 -33.41 -6.62
C ASP A 105 6.63 -34.38 -6.50
N SER A 106 6.43 -35.54 -5.88
CA SER A 106 7.52 -36.49 -5.53
C SER A 106 7.43 -37.85 -6.22
N VAL A 107 6.25 -38.27 -6.70
CA VAL A 107 6.05 -39.62 -7.27
C VAL A 107 5.74 -39.58 -8.76
N ALA A 108 4.87 -38.67 -9.20
CA ALA A 108 4.47 -38.56 -10.60
C ALA A 108 5.66 -38.18 -11.49
N THR A 109 5.93 -39.02 -12.49
CA THR A 109 7.05 -38.85 -13.42
C THR A 109 6.59 -38.45 -14.82
N THR A 110 5.30 -38.59 -15.14
CA THR A 110 4.73 -38.20 -16.43
C THR A 110 3.67 -37.09 -16.29
N ASP A 111 3.44 -36.35 -17.37
CA ASP A 111 2.43 -35.30 -17.41
C ASP A 111 1.01 -35.87 -17.27
N GLU A 112 0.75 -37.07 -17.79
CA GLU A 112 -0.53 -37.77 -17.62
C GLU A 112 -0.82 -38.07 -16.15
N GLN A 113 0.16 -38.58 -15.40
CA GLN A 113 0.03 -38.84 -13.97
C GLN A 113 -0.24 -37.56 -13.19
N LYS A 114 0.48 -36.48 -13.52
CA LYS A 114 0.26 -35.16 -12.90
C LYS A 114 -1.12 -34.61 -13.20
N LYS A 115 -1.61 -34.74 -14.44
CA LYS A 115 -2.97 -34.35 -14.82
C LYS A 115 -4.04 -35.15 -14.09
N GLU A 116 -3.85 -36.46 -13.91
CA GLU A 116 -4.76 -37.29 -13.11
C GLU A 116 -4.82 -36.81 -11.66
N LEU A 117 -3.65 -36.56 -11.05
CA LEU A 117 -3.55 -36.07 -9.67
C LEU A 117 -4.15 -34.67 -9.51
N ALA A 118 -4.03 -33.82 -10.52
CA ALA A 118 -4.72 -32.53 -10.56
C ALA A 118 -6.24 -32.72 -10.52
N GLN A 119 -6.81 -33.60 -11.34
CA GLN A 119 -8.26 -33.88 -11.31
C GLN A 119 -8.71 -34.46 -9.97
N LYS A 120 -7.92 -35.37 -9.39
CA LYS A 120 -8.14 -35.90 -8.04
C LYS A 120 -8.15 -34.79 -6.99
N ALA A 121 -7.20 -33.85 -7.03
CA ALA A 121 -7.16 -32.72 -6.11
C ALA A 121 -8.36 -31.78 -6.28
N LEU A 122 -8.78 -31.48 -7.51
CA LEU A 122 -9.98 -30.68 -7.74
C LEU A 122 -11.24 -31.34 -7.17
N LYS A 123 -11.42 -32.64 -7.42
CA LYS A 123 -12.53 -33.44 -6.85
C LYS A 123 -12.48 -33.43 -5.32
N LEU A 124 -11.29 -33.55 -4.73
CA LEU A 124 -11.11 -33.54 -3.28
C LEU A 124 -11.65 -32.24 -2.66
N TYR A 125 -11.32 -31.10 -3.26
CA TYR A 125 -11.77 -29.80 -2.75
C TYR A 125 -13.27 -29.58 -2.92
N ASP A 126 -13.86 -30.06 -4.02
CA ASP A 126 -15.32 -30.04 -4.18
C ASP A 126 -16.01 -30.87 -3.11
N LYS A 127 -15.52 -32.09 -2.85
CA LYS A 127 -16.01 -32.95 -1.77
C LYS A 127 -15.85 -32.32 -0.39
N ALA A 128 -14.73 -31.64 -0.14
CA ALA A 128 -14.50 -30.95 1.13
C ALA A 128 -15.53 -29.86 1.39
N VAL A 129 -15.86 -29.06 0.37
CA VAL A 129 -16.87 -28.00 0.46
C VAL A 129 -18.27 -28.58 0.61
N GLU A 130 -18.63 -29.60 -0.19
CA GLU A 130 -19.92 -30.30 -0.12
C GLU A 130 -20.18 -30.94 1.25
N ALA A 131 -19.15 -31.58 1.83
CA ALA A 131 -19.25 -32.27 3.12
C ALA A 131 -19.22 -31.31 4.33
N GLY A 132 -19.14 -29.99 4.13
CA GLY A 132 -19.08 -29.02 5.21
C GLY A 132 -17.78 -29.10 6.01
N ALA A 133 -16.65 -29.39 5.36
CA ALA A 133 -15.36 -29.42 6.03
C ALA A 133 -15.06 -28.08 6.71
N LYS A 134 -14.37 -28.13 7.85
CA LYS A 134 -13.99 -26.94 8.61
C LYS A 134 -13.14 -26.01 7.72
N ASN A 135 -13.60 -24.77 7.54
CA ASN A 135 -13.02 -23.74 6.66
C ASN A 135 -13.15 -24.05 5.15
N PRO A 136 -14.36 -23.98 4.57
CA PRO A 136 -14.56 -24.20 3.13
C PRO A 136 -13.80 -23.18 2.26
N GLY A 137 -13.60 -21.95 2.76
CA GLY A 137 -12.83 -20.91 2.07
C GLY A 137 -11.37 -21.31 1.83
N TYR A 138 -10.74 -22.00 2.78
CA TYR A 138 -9.40 -22.58 2.59
C TYR A 138 -9.36 -23.55 1.41
N PHE A 139 -10.30 -24.49 1.32
CA PHE A 139 -10.31 -25.47 0.23
C PHE A 139 -10.60 -24.83 -1.13
N MET A 140 -11.39 -23.75 -1.17
CA MET A 140 -11.60 -22.98 -2.41
C MET A 140 -10.31 -22.30 -2.88
N LEU A 141 -9.52 -21.73 -1.96
CA LEU A 141 -8.22 -21.11 -2.30
C LEU A 141 -7.20 -22.15 -2.77
N ARG A 142 -7.16 -23.31 -2.11
CA ARG A 142 -6.32 -24.44 -2.53
C ARG A 142 -6.75 -25.02 -3.87
N LYS A 143 -8.05 -25.05 -4.16
CA LYS A 143 -8.57 -25.40 -5.49
C LYS A 143 -8.09 -24.39 -6.54
N ALA A 144 -8.19 -23.09 -6.28
CA ALA A 144 -7.70 -22.06 -7.18
C ALA A 144 -6.18 -22.20 -7.45
N TYR A 145 -5.40 -22.50 -6.41
CA TYR A 145 -3.96 -22.78 -6.55
C TYR A 145 -3.68 -23.99 -7.43
N VAL A 146 -4.40 -25.10 -7.27
CA VAL A 146 -4.25 -26.29 -8.13
C VAL A 146 -4.67 -25.99 -9.57
N ILE A 147 -5.76 -25.25 -9.78
CA ILE A 147 -6.15 -24.78 -11.13
C ILE A 147 -5.02 -23.96 -11.74
N GLU A 148 -4.39 -23.07 -10.95
CA GLU A 148 -3.30 -22.23 -11.43
C GLU A 148 -2.04 -23.02 -11.83
N GLN A 149 -1.58 -23.93 -10.95
CA GLN A 149 -0.27 -24.57 -11.04
C GLN A 149 -0.27 -25.91 -11.77
N TRP A 150 -1.34 -26.70 -11.65
CA TRP A 150 -1.33 -28.11 -12.07
C TRP A 150 -2.21 -28.36 -13.30
N THR A 151 -2.91 -27.35 -13.80
CA THR A 151 -3.81 -27.49 -14.94
C THR A 151 -3.48 -26.54 -16.09
N ASP A 152 -3.91 -26.93 -17.28
CA ASP A 152 -3.83 -26.13 -18.50
C ASP A 152 -4.96 -25.08 -18.60
N ALA A 153 -5.59 -24.72 -17.47
CA ALA A 153 -6.66 -23.73 -17.42
C ALA A 153 -6.22 -22.40 -18.03
N THR A 154 -7.17 -21.74 -18.68
CA THR A 154 -6.97 -20.41 -19.24
C THR A 154 -6.69 -19.39 -18.13
N PRO A 155 -6.03 -18.26 -18.44
CA PRO A 155 -5.83 -17.20 -17.45
C PRO A 155 -7.13 -16.73 -16.80
N GLN A 156 -8.23 -16.70 -17.55
CA GLN A 156 -9.53 -16.29 -17.02
C GLN A 156 -10.05 -17.28 -15.98
N GLU A 157 -10.02 -18.57 -16.27
CA GLU A 157 -10.46 -19.61 -15.32
C GLU A 157 -9.63 -19.58 -14.03
N LYS A 158 -8.32 -19.32 -14.14
CA LYS A 158 -7.43 -19.15 -12.98
C LYS A 158 -7.81 -17.94 -12.13
N ILE A 159 -8.04 -16.79 -12.76
CA ILE A 159 -8.47 -15.55 -12.10
C ILE A 159 -9.83 -15.76 -11.42
N ASP A 160 -10.82 -16.32 -12.14
CA ASP A 160 -12.18 -16.53 -11.64
C ASP A 160 -12.18 -17.46 -10.41
N ALA A 161 -11.32 -18.49 -10.40
CA ALA A 161 -11.17 -19.38 -9.26
C ALA A 161 -10.69 -18.63 -8.01
N TYR A 162 -9.68 -17.77 -8.13
CA TYR A 162 -9.18 -16.96 -7.01
C TYR A 162 -10.19 -15.91 -6.55
N VAL A 163 -10.84 -15.20 -7.48
CA VAL A 163 -11.87 -14.21 -7.14
C VAL A 163 -12.99 -14.86 -6.33
N LYS A 164 -13.56 -15.96 -6.83
CA LYS A 164 -14.62 -16.70 -6.15
C LYS A 164 -14.18 -17.23 -4.78
N ALA A 165 -12.91 -17.65 -4.64
CA ALA A 165 -12.37 -18.13 -3.38
C ALA A 165 -12.20 -17.01 -2.35
N LEU A 166 -11.67 -15.86 -2.76
CA LEU A 166 -11.45 -14.69 -1.90
C LEU A 166 -12.77 -14.00 -1.51
N GLU A 167 -13.80 -14.02 -2.35
CA GLU A 167 -15.15 -13.56 -1.97
C GLU A 167 -15.73 -14.36 -0.80
N LYS A 168 -15.38 -15.64 -0.67
CA LYS A 168 -15.80 -16.51 0.44
C LYS A 168 -14.85 -16.47 1.63
N ASN A 169 -13.66 -15.93 1.44
CA ASN A 169 -12.64 -15.79 2.47
C ASN A 169 -11.81 -14.51 2.28
N PRO A 170 -12.37 -13.32 2.59
CA PRO A 170 -11.68 -12.04 2.37
C PRO A 170 -10.43 -11.88 3.22
N ASP A 171 -10.43 -12.48 4.41
CA ASP A 171 -9.33 -12.46 5.38
C ASP A 171 -8.30 -13.58 5.13
N ALA A 172 -8.25 -14.10 3.89
CA ALA A 172 -7.28 -15.09 3.49
C ALA A 172 -5.85 -14.58 3.63
N ASP A 173 -4.91 -15.53 3.79
CA ASP A 173 -3.48 -15.27 3.77
C ASP A 173 -3.11 -14.40 2.54
N PRO A 174 -2.35 -13.29 2.73
CA PRO A 174 -1.93 -12.40 1.65
C PRO A 174 -1.27 -13.11 0.47
N PHE A 175 -0.68 -14.29 0.70
CA PHE A 175 -0.16 -15.15 -0.37
C PHE A 175 -1.16 -15.35 -1.51
N TYR A 176 -2.43 -15.66 -1.21
CA TYR A 176 -3.43 -15.91 -2.25
C TYR A 176 -3.90 -14.63 -2.94
N LYS A 177 -3.95 -13.50 -2.21
CA LYS A 177 -4.18 -12.18 -2.79
C LYS A 177 -3.04 -11.84 -3.77
N ASP A 178 -1.77 -12.08 -3.40
CA ASP A 178 -0.62 -11.88 -4.30
C ASP A 178 -0.68 -12.78 -5.54
N ARG A 179 -1.10 -14.06 -5.42
CA ARG A 179 -1.32 -14.92 -6.60
C ARG A 179 -2.30 -14.30 -7.59
N LEU A 180 -3.43 -13.78 -7.10
CA LEU A 180 -4.41 -13.09 -7.93
C LEU A 180 -3.83 -11.80 -8.55
N GLY A 181 -3.12 -11.00 -7.76
CA GLY A 181 -2.44 -9.78 -8.23
C GLY A 181 -1.45 -10.07 -9.35
N LEU A 182 -0.63 -11.11 -9.21
CA LEU A 182 0.31 -11.56 -10.24
C LEU A 182 -0.40 -12.04 -11.51
N LEU A 183 -1.54 -12.73 -11.39
CA LEU A 183 -2.34 -13.12 -12.54
C LEU A 183 -2.92 -11.90 -13.26
N TYR A 184 -3.38 -10.87 -12.53
CA TYR A 184 -3.81 -9.61 -13.13
C TYR A 184 -2.67 -8.92 -13.88
N ILE A 185 -1.50 -8.78 -13.26
CA ILE A 185 -0.33 -8.14 -13.89
C ILE A 185 0.07 -8.89 -15.16
N LYS A 186 0.25 -10.21 -15.07
CA LYS A 186 0.73 -11.04 -16.18
C LYS A 186 -0.21 -11.04 -17.39
N ASN A 187 -1.51 -10.85 -17.18
CA ASN A 187 -2.53 -10.90 -18.23
C ASN A 187 -3.19 -9.54 -18.48
N ALA A 188 -2.57 -8.45 -18.03
CA ALA A 188 -3.10 -7.12 -18.24
C ALA A 188 -3.05 -6.72 -19.72
N THR A 189 -4.17 -6.22 -20.20
CA THR A 189 -4.27 -5.53 -21.49
C THR A 189 -4.85 -4.14 -21.25
N GLU A 190 -4.76 -3.24 -22.24
CA GLU A 190 -5.35 -1.90 -22.11
C GLU A 190 -6.87 -1.92 -21.92
N GLU A 191 -7.53 -2.98 -22.42
CA GLU A 191 -8.99 -3.09 -22.47
C GLU A 191 -9.60 -3.78 -21.24
N ASN A 192 -8.89 -4.71 -20.59
CA ASN A 192 -9.50 -5.57 -19.56
C ASN A 192 -9.46 -4.99 -18.14
N GLY A 193 -8.74 -3.87 -17.92
CA GLY A 193 -8.67 -3.19 -16.64
C GLY A 193 -7.91 -3.96 -15.54
N TYR A 194 -7.19 -5.04 -15.86
CA TYR A 194 -6.48 -5.84 -14.85
C TYR A 194 -5.35 -5.06 -14.17
N LYS A 195 -4.73 -4.13 -14.88
CA LYS A 195 -3.78 -3.18 -14.27
C LYS A 195 -4.41 -2.40 -13.11
N MET A 196 -5.66 -1.98 -13.25
CA MET A 196 -6.40 -1.29 -12.19
C MET A 196 -6.75 -2.23 -11.05
N LYS A 197 -7.20 -3.45 -11.35
CA LYS A 197 -7.51 -4.45 -10.32
C LYS A 197 -6.27 -4.82 -9.50
N ALA A 198 -5.10 -4.95 -10.15
CA ALA A 198 -3.83 -5.18 -9.48
C ALA A 198 -3.44 -3.98 -8.60
N LEU A 199 -3.57 -2.74 -9.11
CA LEU A 199 -3.32 -1.53 -8.34
C LEU A 199 -4.18 -1.47 -7.08
N ASP A 200 -5.50 -1.66 -7.21
CA ASP A 200 -6.44 -1.60 -6.09
C ASP A 200 -6.09 -2.70 -5.06
N LEU A 201 -5.81 -3.93 -5.51
CA LEU A 201 -5.45 -5.05 -4.65
C LEU A 201 -4.14 -4.79 -3.88
N TYR A 202 -3.06 -4.37 -4.55
CA TYR A 202 -1.79 -4.13 -3.87
C TYR A 202 -1.82 -2.87 -3.01
N THR A 203 -2.64 -1.88 -3.36
CA THR A 203 -2.87 -0.71 -2.50
C THR A 203 -3.50 -1.15 -1.19
N ALA A 204 -4.57 -1.95 -1.23
CA ALA A 204 -5.18 -2.51 -0.02
C ALA A 204 -4.20 -3.34 0.81
N LEU A 205 -3.40 -4.21 0.18
CA LEU A 205 -2.37 -4.99 0.88
C LEU A 205 -1.30 -4.11 1.56
N SER A 206 -0.87 -3.03 0.90
CA SER A 206 0.09 -2.08 1.48
C SER A 206 -0.46 -1.29 2.66
N GLU A 207 -1.77 -1.20 2.80
CA GLU A 207 -2.42 -0.55 3.94
C GLU A 207 -2.66 -1.52 5.10
N GLU A 208 -2.99 -2.78 4.79
CA GLU A 208 -3.05 -3.87 5.77
C GLU A 208 -1.68 -4.13 6.42
N ASP A 209 -0.59 -4.03 5.64
CA ASP A 209 0.78 -4.30 6.07
C ASP A 209 1.78 -3.29 5.48
N PRO A 210 1.89 -2.07 6.07
CA PRO A 210 2.72 -0.98 5.53
C PRO A 210 4.23 -1.23 5.57
N GLU A 211 4.70 -2.15 6.41
CA GLU A 211 6.13 -2.49 6.55
C GLU A 211 6.59 -3.52 5.51
N ASN A 212 5.65 -4.02 4.69
CA ASN A 212 5.94 -5.02 3.68
C ASN A 212 6.21 -4.40 2.32
N ASP A 213 7.50 -4.18 2.06
CA ASP A 213 8.02 -3.58 0.84
C ASP A 213 7.66 -4.35 -0.45
N VAL A 214 7.21 -5.62 -0.34
CA VAL A 214 6.74 -6.39 -1.50
C VAL A 214 5.55 -5.70 -2.14
N TRP A 215 4.58 -5.19 -1.36
CA TRP A 215 3.38 -4.55 -1.92
C TRP A 215 3.71 -3.25 -2.64
N ILE A 216 4.63 -2.46 -2.07
CA ILE A 216 5.12 -1.24 -2.72
C ILE A 216 5.86 -1.59 -4.02
N SER A 217 6.71 -2.62 -3.99
CA SER A 217 7.42 -3.11 -5.18
C SER A 217 6.47 -3.63 -6.27
N ARG A 218 5.36 -4.26 -5.88
CA ARG A 218 4.31 -4.72 -6.81
C ARG A 218 3.59 -3.54 -7.46
N ILE A 219 3.27 -2.49 -6.70
CA ILE A 219 2.64 -1.27 -7.21
C ILE A 219 3.58 -0.53 -8.16
N ASP A 220 4.83 -0.31 -7.73
CA ASP A 220 5.82 0.41 -8.55
C ASP A 220 6.12 -0.39 -9.84
N GLY A 221 6.14 -1.73 -9.78
CA GLY A 221 6.28 -2.61 -10.94
C GLY A 221 5.07 -2.68 -11.87
N LEU A 222 3.94 -2.02 -11.54
CA LEU A 222 2.86 -1.83 -12.51
C LEU A 222 3.26 -0.86 -13.62
N ALA A 223 4.25 -0.01 -13.39
CA ALA A 223 4.67 1.03 -14.31
C ALA A 223 6.15 0.89 -14.67
N GLU A 224 6.54 1.35 -15.86
CA GLU A 224 7.96 1.38 -16.24
C GLU A 224 8.74 2.43 -15.43
N ASN A 225 8.05 3.49 -15.03
CA ASN A 225 8.60 4.61 -14.28
C ASN A 225 7.50 5.31 -13.48
N ILE A 226 7.92 6.27 -12.65
CA ILE A 226 6.98 6.99 -11.77
C ILE A 226 5.98 7.86 -12.54
N ASP A 227 6.31 8.32 -13.75
CA ASP A 227 5.42 9.15 -14.56
C ASP A 227 4.21 8.35 -15.05
N GLU A 228 4.44 7.13 -15.53
CA GLU A 228 3.34 6.23 -15.90
C GLU A 228 2.51 5.83 -14.67
N LEU A 229 3.12 5.63 -13.50
CA LEU A 229 2.38 5.37 -12.26
C LEU A 229 1.48 6.54 -11.86
N VAL A 230 1.93 7.78 -12.08
CA VAL A 230 1.11 9.00 -11.90
C VAL A 230 -0.12 8.94 -12.80
N ASP A 231 0.04 8.58 -14.08
CA ASP A 231 -1.07 8.52 -15.02
C ASP A 231 -2.06 7.37 -14.71
N ILE A 232 -1.55 6.22 -14.25
CA ILE A 232 -2.40 5.12 -13.79
C ILE A 232 -3.22 5.56 -12.57
N ARG A 233 -2.59 6.19 -11.57
CA ARG A 233 -3.31 6.68 -10.37
C ARG A 233 -4.27 7.82 -10.70
N LYS A 234 -3.93 8.67 -11.67
CA LYS A 234 -4.85 9.68 -12.20
C LYS A 234 -6.09 9.02 -12.76
N LYS A 235 -5.91 8.03 -13.65
CA LYS A 235 -7.03 7.26 -14.23
C LYS A 235 -7.84 6.55 -13.15
N ALA A 236 -7.17 6.01 -12.12
CA ALA A 236 -7.83 5.39 -10.97
C ALA A 236 -8.82 6.35 -10.31
N TRP A 237 -8.36 7.56 -10.02
CA TRP A 237 -9.17 8.58 -9.38
C TRP A 237 -10.21 9.16 -10.33
N ASP A 238 -9.92 9.35 -11.62
CA ASP A 238 -10.90 9.85 -12.59
C ASP A 238 -12.08 8.89 -12.80
N LEU A 239 -11.88 7.57 -12.62
CA LEU A 239 -12.94 6.56 -12.64
C LEU A 239 -13.84 6.60 -11.38
N ASP A 240 -13.34 7.13 -10.27
CA ASP A 240 -14.04 7.22 -9.00
C ASP A 240 -13.63 8.52 -8.28
N LYS A 241 -14.08 9.64 -8.84
CA LYS A 241 -13.60 10.99 -8.47
C LYS A 241 -13.94 11.37 -7.03
N GLU A 242 -14.94 10.74 -6.45
CA GLU A 242 -15.40 10.98 -5.08
C GLU A 242 -14.62 10.16 -4.03
N ASN A 243 -13.71 9.29 -4.46
CA ASN A 243 -12.92 8.45 -3.58
C ASN A 243 -11.69 9.20 -3.02
N MET A 244 -11.73 9.48 -1.72
CA MET A 244 -10.65 10.17 -1.00
C MET A 244 -9.35 9.39 -1.00
N GLU A 245 -9.38 8.06 -0.90
CA GLU A 245 -8.17 7.24 -0.90
C GLU A 245 -7.47 7.34 -2.26
N LYS A 246 -8.20 7.18 -3.36
CA LYS A 246 -7.63 7.32 -4.72
C LYS A 246 -7.09 8.73 -4.98
N ALA A 247 -7.80 9.76 -4.51
CA ALA A 247 -7.30 11.14 -4.56
C ALA A 247 -5.97 11.29 -3.80
N TRP A 248 -5.90 10.75 -2.58
CA TRP A 248 -4.71 10.78 -1.74
C TRP A 248 -3.53 10.06 -2.41
N LYS A 249 -3.73 8.83 -2.88
CA LYS A 249 -2.69 8.05 -3.57
C LYS A 249 -2.21 8.73 -4.84
N TYR A 250 -3.10 9.33 -5.63
CA TYR A 250 -2.71 10.10 -6.81
C TYR A 250 -1.82 11.28 -6.45
N ALA A 251 -2.25 12.11 -5.49
CA ALA A 251 -1.49 13.27 -5.04
C ALA A 251 -0.12 12.90 -4.43
N GLU A 252 -0.03 11.83 -3.64
CA GLU A 252 1.24 11.36 -3.09
C GLU A 252 2.23 10.94 -4.18
N THR A 253 1.76 10.22 -5.19
CA THR A 253 2.62 9.83 -6.32
C THR A 253 3.04 11.05 -7.14
N CYS A 254 2.14 12.01 -7.39
CA CYS A 254 2.52 13.28 -7.99
C CYS A 254 3.60 14.00 -7.19
N GLY A 255 3.48 14.02 -5.85
CA GLY A 255 4.49 14.60 -4.96
C GLY A 255 5.85 13.90 -5.04
N ARG A 256 5.86 12.55 -5.09
CA ARG A 256 7.08 11.74 -5.31
C ARG A 256 7.70 11.99 -6.68
N ALA A 257 6.87 12.15 -7.72
CA ALA A 257 7.30 12.41 -9.09
C ALA A 257 7.73 13.86 -9.35
N GLY A 258 7.46 14.78 -8.42
CA GLY A 258 7.74 16.21 -8.59
C GLY A 258 6.67 17.00 -9.36
N TYR A 259 5.56 16.37 -9.75
CA TYR A 259 4.41 17.03 -10.37
C TYR A 259 3.54 17.72 -9.33
N TYR A 260 4.08 18.74 -8.67
CA TYR A 260 3.43 19.43 -7.56
C TYR A 260 2.13 20.14 -7.96
N ASP A 261 2.03 20.62 -9.19
CA ASP A 261 0.84 21.24 -9.77
C ASP A 261 -0.32 20.24 -9.87
N ARG A 262 -0.06 19.03 -10.37
CA ARG A 262 -1.06 17.95 -10.52
C ARG A 262 -1.58 17.42 -9.19
N ALA A 263 -0.78 17.53 -8.12
CA ALA A 263 -1.17 17.11 -6.78
C ALA A 263 -2.15 18.08 -6.09
N ILE A 264 -2.36 19.29 -6.63
CA ILE A 264 -3.18 20.32 -5.97
C ILE A 264 -4.67 19.98 -6.04
N GLU A 265 -5.21 19.67 -7.22
CA GLU A 265 -6.64 19.35 -7.40
C GLU A 265 -7.11 18.21 -6.47
N PRO A 266 -6.44 17.04 -6.40
CA PRO A 266 -6.83 15.99 -5.45
C PRO A 266 -6.69 16.42 -3.99
N MET A 267 -5.69 17.24 -3.63
CA MET A 267 -5.56 17.75 -2.27
C MET A 267 -6.62 18.79 -1.90
N GLU A 268 -7.00 19.67 -2.82
CA GLU A 268 -8.12 20.61 -2.65
C GLU A 268 -9.44 19.85 -2.46
N PHE A 269 -9.64 18.77 -3.23
CA PHE A 269 -10.77 17.86 -3.03
C PHE A 269 -10.77 17.25 -1.62
N LEU A 270 -9.63 16.74 -1.14
CA LEU A 270 -9.51 16.12 0.17
C LEU A 270 -9.79 17.07 1.33
N VAL A 271 -9.21 18.28 1.31
CA VAL A 271 -9.48 19.27 2.38
C VAL A 271 -10.93 19.77 2.34
N LYS A 272 -11.61 19.71 1.19
CA LYS A 272 -13.04 20.01 1.10
C LYS A 272 -13.90 18.90 1.71
N LYS A 273 -13.51 17.64 1.54
CA LYS A 273 -14.23 16.47 2.09
C LYS A 273 -13.99 16.26 3.58
N ALA A 274 -12.76 16.49 4.03
CA ALA A 274 -12.32 16.30 5.41
C ALA A 274 -11.53 17.54 5.89
N PRO A 275 -12.22 18.65 6.18
CA PRO A 275 -11.59 19.95 6.47
C PRO A 275 -10.87 20.01 7.82
N ASP A 276 -11.07 19.04 8.69
CA ASP A 276 -10.43 18.90 10.00
C ASP A 276 -9.17 18.03 9.98
N VAL A 277 -8.90 17.33 8.87
CA VAL A 277 -7.70 16.47 8.72
C VAL A 277 -6.47 17.33 8.48
N VAL A 278 -5.69 17.54 9.55
CA VAL A 278 -4.47 18.36 9.56
C VAL A 278 -3.45 17.91 8.49
N THR A 279 -3.31 16.60 8.28
CA THR A 279 -2.34 16.06 7.31
C THR A 279 -2.62 16.54 5.88
N TYR A 280 -3.89 16.63 5.46
CA TYR A 280 -4.26 17.10 4.13
C TYR A 280 -3.91 18.58 3.93
N TRP A 281 -4.23 19.42 4.92
CA TRP A 281 -3.86 20.83 4.89
C TRP A 281 -2.34 21.04 4.89
N LYS A 282 -1.58 20.24 5.65
CA LYS A 282 -0.10 20.30 5.65
C LYS A 282 0.46 19.98 4.27
N LYS A 283 -0.03 18.91 3.62
CA LYS A 283 0.39 18.55 2.25
C LYS A 283 0.00 19.64 1.25
N LEU A 284 -1.23 20.13 1.30
CA LEU A 284 -1.71 21.18 0.40
C LEU A 284 -0.90 22.49 0.54
N ALA A 285 -0.64 22.94 1.77
CA ALA A 285 0.19 24.13 2.03
C ALA A 285 1.63 23.98 1.49
N SER A 286 2.21 22.78 1.61
CA SER A 286 3.52 22.47 1.04
C SER A 286 3.51 22.50 -0.49
N LEU A 287 2.47 21.92 -1.11
CA LEU A 287 2.31 21.93 -2.57
C LEU A 287 2.16 23.36 -3.10
N TYR A 288 1.30 24.19 -2.49
CA TYR A 288 1.14 25.59 -2.89
C TYR A 288 2.45 26.38 -2.83
N GLN A 289 3.30 26.14 -1.83
CA GLN A 289 4.63 26.77 -1.77
C GLN A 289 5.56 26.29 -2.89
N LYS A 290 5.50 25.00 -3.24
CA LYS A 290 6.35 24.42 -4.30
C LYS A 290 6.00 24.91 -5.70
N VAL A 291 4.77 25.40 -5.89
CA VAL A 291 4.30 25.97 -7.17
C VAL A 291 4.14 27.50 -7.13
N ASP A 292 4.74 28.16 -6.12
CA ASP A 292 4.69 29.61 -5.93
C ASP A 292 3.26 30.22 -5.85
N ARG A 293 2.25 29.41 -5.47
CA ARG A 293 0.90 29.89 -5.12
C ARG A 293 0.88 30.44 -3.71
N THR A 294 1.56 31.57 -3.52
CA THR A 294 1.86 32.13 -2.19
C THR A 294 0.61 32.46 -1.35
N ASP A 295 -0.40 33.10 -1.95
CA ASP A 295 -1.62 33.47 -1.22
C ASP A 295 -2.41 32.26 -0.76
N ASP A 296 -2.43 31.19 -1.56
CA ASP A 296 -3.07 29.93 -1.21
C ASP A 296 -2.34 29.23 -0.06
N ALA A 297 -1.00 29.21 -0.10
CA ALA A 297 -0.19 28.68 0.99
C ALA A 297 -0.46 29.42 2.31
N ILE A 298 -0.54 30.76 2.28
CA ILE A 298 -0.88 31.59 3.45
C ILE A 298 -2.27 31.22 3.98
N ARG A 299 -3.27 31.05 3.11
CA ARG A 299 -4.62 30.62 3.52
C ARG A 299 -4.60 29.24 4.17
N ALA A 300 -3.89 28.28 3.58
CA ALA A 300 -3.76 26.93 4.12
C ALA A 300 -3.08 26.93 5.51
N TYR A 301 -1.99 27.69 5.69
CA TYR A 301 -1.35 27.84 7.01
C TYR A 301 -2.24 28.54 8.03
N LYS A 302 -3.02 29.54 7.63
CA LYS A 302 -4.02 30.17 8.51
C LYS A 302 -5.09 29.15 8.95
N THR A 303 -5.49 28.23 8.08
CA THR A 303 -6.37 27.12 8.46
C THR A 303 -5.68 26.15 9.42
N LEU A 304 -4.43 25.76 9.15
CA LEU A 304 -3.64 24.91 10.06
C LEU A 304 -3.48 25.53 11.45
N ILE A 305 -3.27 26.84 11.55
CA ILE A 305 -3.22 27.58 12.82
C ILE A 305 -4.56 27.51 13.57
N LYS A 306 -5.70 27.55 12.86
CA LYS A 306 -7.02 27.40 13.49
C LYS A 306 -7.25 25.98 14.01
N LEU A 307 -6.78 24.97 13.28
CA LEU A 307 -6.92 23.56 13.64
C LEU A 307 -5.99 23.19 14.81
N ASP A 308 -4.77 23.72 14.80
CA ASP A 308 -3.77 23.50 15.85
C ASP A 308 -3.04 24.81 16.18
N PRO A 309 -3.58 25.61 17.13
CA PRO A 309 -3.00 26.89 17.51
C PRO A 309 -1.65 26.80 18.23
N ASN A 310 -1.29 25.62 18.75
CA ASN A 310 -0.05 25.41 19.49
C ASN A 310 1.10 24.92 18.59
N ASN A 311 0.81 24.62 17.33
CA ASN A 311 1.82 24.24 16.36
C ASN A 311 2.63 25.44 15.89
N ARG A 312 3.77 25.65 16.55
CA ARG A 312 4.72 26.73 16.24
C ARG A 312 5.22 26.74 14.80
N ASP A 313 5.34 25.58 14.16
CA ASP A 313 5.85 25.47 12.78
C ASP A 313 4.90 26.12 11.78
N ASN A 314 3.59 26.10 12.03
CA ASN A 314 2.62 26.76 11.15
C ASN A 314 2.82 28.29 11.12
N TYR A 315 3.12 28.90 12.27
CA TYR A 315 3.44 30.34 12.36
C TYR A 315 4.82 30.67 11.78
N PHE A 316 5.78 29.77 11.93
CA PHE A 316 7.10 29.96 11.34
C PHE A 316 7.04 29.90 9.81
N ASN A 317 6.35 28.91 9.24
CA ASN A 317 6.25 28.78 7.79
C ASN A 317 5.58 30.00 7.13
N ILE A 318 4.50 30.53 7.72
CA ILE A 318 3.88 31.77 7.22
C ILE A 318 4.80 32.99 7.38
N ALA A 319 5.64 33.04 8.43
CA ALA A 319 6.64 34.10 8.57
C ALA A 319 7.68 34.06 7.45
N ILE A 320 8.19 32.87 7.10
CA ILE A 320 9.13 32.68 5.99
C ILE A 320 8.51 33.09 4.66
N ILE A 321 7.21 32.81 4.45
CA ILE A 321 6.50 33.29 3.27
C ILE A 321 6.45 34.82 3.23
N TYR A 322 6.06 35.47 4.33
CA TYR A 322 6.02 36.94 4.38
C TYR A 322 7.40 37.59 4.27
N GLN A 323 8.46 36.92 4.73
CA GLN A 323 9.84 37.35 4.52
C GLN A 323 10.19 37.34 3.02
N LYS A 324 9.82 36.29 2.28
CA LYS A 324 10.04 36.22 0.82
C LYS A 324 9.25 37.29 0.05
N LEU A 325 8.11 37.71 0.58
CA LEU A 325 7.30 38.81 0.05
C LEU A 325 7.80 40.21 0.46
N ASP A 326 8.94 40.30 1.15
CA ASP A 326 9.49 41.55 1.72
C ASP A 326 8.53 42.28 2.69
N GLN A 327 7.56 41.56 3.24
CA GLN A 327 6.64 42.08 4.27
C GLN A 327 7.22 41.85 5.67
N LEU A 328 8.38 42.46 5.92
CA LEU A 328 9.24 42.16 7.07
C LEU A 328 8.56 42.38 8.44
N SER A 329 7.73 43.41 8.57
CA SER A 329 6.97 43.66 9.81
C SER A 329 5.98 42.52 10.12
N VAL A 330 5.29 42.03 9.09
CA VAL A 330 4.34 40.91 9.21
C VAL A 330 5.08 39.61 9.49
N ALA A 331 6.18 39.36 8.78
CA ALA A 331 7.04 38.21 9.00
C ALA A 331 7.48 38.13 10.48
N ARG A 332 8.04 39.21 11.01
CA ARG A 332 8.42 39.30 12.42
C ARG A 332 7.26 39.03 13.38
N SER A 333 6.06 39.59 13.11
CA SER A 333 4.90 39.32 13.96
C SER A 333 4.58 37.83 14.04
N TYR A 334 4.73 37.11 12.94
CA TYR A 334 4.53 35.66 12.91
C TYR A 334 5.69 34.87 13.54
N LEU A 335 6.94 35.32 13.42
CA LEU A 335 8.07 34.73 14.18
C LEU A 335 7.83 34.81 15.69
N HIS A 336 7.32 35.94 16.18
CA HIS A 336 6.98 36.10 17.60
C HIS A 336 5.83 35.19 18.04
N LYS A 337 4.83 35.00 17.18
CA LYS A 337 3.76 34.02 17.45
C LYS A 337 4.32 32.60 17.46
N ALA A 338 5.26 32.28 16.58
CA ALA A 338 5.94 31.00 16.54
C ALA A 338 6.74 30.73 17.83
N GLU A 339 7.49 31.72 18.33
CA GLU A 339 8.19 31.65 19.63
C GLU A 339 7.23 31.33 20.78
N LYS A 340 6.02 31.91 20.76
CA LYS A 340 5.04 31.82 21.86
C LYS A 340 4.04 30.67 21.76
N ALA A 341 3.93 30.03 20.60
CA ALA A 341 2.89 29.03 20.35
C ALA A 341 3.11 27.72 21.14
N SER A 342 4.36 27.40 21.50
CA SER A 342 4.70 26.24 22.32
C SER A 342 5.31 26.64 23.65
N GLN A 343 5.20 25.78 24.67
CA GLN A 343 5.89 25.96 25.95
C GLN A 343 7.38 25.65 25.86
N GLU A 344 7.81 24.86 24.89
CA GLU A 344 9.21 24.54 24.67
C GLU A 344 9.96 25.75 24.08
N PRO A 345 11.11 26.13 24.68
CA PRO A 345 11.97 27.16 24.10
C PRO A 345 12.38 26.83 22.67
N TRP A 346 12.34 27.82 21.79
CA TRP A 346 12.71 27.66 20.39
C TRP A 346 13.47 28.89 19.89
N ASP A 347 14.73 28.69 19.54
CA ASP A 347 15.65 29.76 19.17
C ASP A 347 15.60 30.11 17.68
N LEU A 348 15.10 29.22 16.81
CA LEU A 348 15.05 29.43 15.37
C LEU A 348 14.25 30.68 14.96
N PRO A 349 13.04 30.96 15.48
CA PRO A 349 12.31 32.18 15.08
C PRO A 349 13.04 33.46 15.48
N ILE A 350 13.74 33.46 16.61
CA ILE A 350 14.51 34.61 17.11
C ILE A 350 15.78 34.79 16.27
N PHE A 351 16.44 33.69 15.92
CA PHE A 351 17.58 33.70 15.01
C PHE A 351 17.19 34.28 13.65
N VAL A 352 16.06 33.85 13.09
CA VAL A 352 15.54 34.39 11.82
C VAL A 352 15.16 35.86 11.97
N GLU A 353 14.56 36.29 13.10
CA GLU A 353 14.28 37.70 13.37
C GLU A 353 15.57 38.54 13.35
N ALA A 354 16.64 38.05 13.97
CA ALA A 354 17.95 38.71 13.94
C ALA A 354 18.52 38.83 12.51
N GLN A 355 18.34 37.79 11.69
CA GLN A 355 18.71 37.83 10.27
C GLN A 355 17.92 38.88 9.48
N LEU A 356 16.64 39.11 9.81
CA LEU A 356 15.85 40.17 9.17
C LEU A 356 16.48 41.55 9.42
N TYR A 357 16.89 41.83 10.65
CA TYR A 357 17.55 43.09 11.00
C TYR A 357 18.90 43.24 10.34
N GLU A 358 19.72 42.18 10.39
CA GLU A 358 21.04 42.18 9.76
C GLU A 358 20.95 42.41 8.24
N GLN A 359 20.02 41.73 7.57
CA GLN A 359 19.83 41.86 6.13
C GLN A 359 19.29 43.25 5.77
N ALA A 360 18.40 43.82 6.58
CA ALA A 360 17.94 45.20 6.40
C ALA A 360 19.13 46.17 6.46
N ALA A 361 19.98 46.04 7.49
CA ALA A 361 21.18 46.88 7.63
C ALA A 361 22.15 46.75 6.45
N ARG A 362 22.32 45.54 5.94
CA ARG A 362 23.14 45.27 4.76
C ARG A 362 22.59 45.90 3.48
N ASN A 363 21.25 45.93 3.33
CA ASN A 363 20.59 46.41 2.12
C ASN A 363 20.43 47.93 2.05
N CYS A 364 20.43 48.64 3.20
CA CYS A 364 20.28 50.10 3.22
C CYS A 364 21.52 50.86 2.70
N GLY A 365 22.69 50.22 2.68
CA GLY A 365 23.77 50.53 1.74
C GLY A 365 24.65 51.75 2.02
N SER A 366 24.53 52.44 3.16
CA SER A 366 25.37 53.62 3.47
C SER A 366 26.39 53.41 4.61
N PHE A 367 26.25 52.33 5.38
CA PHE A 367 26.94 52.06 6.64
C PHE A 367 26.99 53.30 7.56
N ASP A 368 25.84 53.93 7.74
CA ASP A 368 25.67 55.12 8.56
C ASP A 368 25.36 54.78 10.05
N TRP A 369 25.03 55.82 10.82
CA TRP A 369 24.70 55.68 12.24
C TRP A 369 23.52 54.72 12.49
N MET A 370 22.47 54.78 11.68
CA MET A 370 21.31 53.90 11.86
C MET A 370 21.63 52.47 11.45
N ASP A 371 22.44 52.27 10.41
CA ASP A 371 22.91 50.94 10.03
C ASP A 371 23.64 50.25 11.20
N LYS A 372 24.53 50.97 11.90
CA LYS A 372 25.17 50.47 13.14
C LYS A 372 24.15 50.15 14.23
N CYS A 373 23.19 51.03 14.48
CA CYS A 373 22.13 50.78 15.46
C CYS A 373 21.29 49.54 15.13
N VAL A 374 21.01 49.27 13.85
CA VAL A 374 20.29 48.06 13.43
C VAL A 374 21.16 46.81 13.54
N TYR A 375 22.46 46.86 13.22
CA TYR A 375 23.38 45.76 13.51
C TYR A 375 23.46 45.47 15.01
N LYS A 376 23.36 46.50 15.87
CA LYS A 376 23.29 46.32 17.31
C LYS A 376 22.02 45.58 17.74
N LEU A 377 20.87 45.95 17.18
CA LEU A 377 19.61 45.22 17.41
C LEU A 377 19.70 43.76 16.94
N ALA A 378 20.28 43.52 15.76
CA ALA A 378 20.51 42.18 15.24
C ALA A 378 21.40 41.37 16.20
N SER A 379 22.53 41.94 16.63
CA SER A 379 23.46 41.31 17.58
C SER A 379 22.80 40.98 18.92
N ASP A 380 22.04 41.90 19.52
CA ASP A 380 21.31 41.63 20.77
C ASP A 380 20.24 40.54 20.60
N THR A 381 19.60 40.49 19.43
CA THR A 381 18.62 39.46 19.10
C THR A 381 19.29 38.09 18.91
N TYR A 382 20.47 38.02 18.28
CA TYR A 382 21.27 36.80 18.24
C TYR A 382 21.73 36.36 19.63
N VAL A 383 22.11 37.29 20.52
CA VAL A 383 22.42 36.95 21.93
C VAL A 383 21.20 36.33 22.61
N LYS A 384 19.99 36.83 22.35
CA LYS A 384 18.74 36.20 22.86
C LYS A 384 18.59 34.77 22.33
N ALA A 385 18.79 34.54 21.03
CA ALA A 385 18.75 33.20 20.43
C ALA A 385 19.79 32.25 21.04
N ALA A 386 21.04 32.71 21.18
CA ALA A 386 22.13 31.93 21.79
C ALA A 386 21.82 31.51 23.24
N ARG A 387 21.20 32.40 24.03
CA ARG A 387 20.84 32.12 25.43
C ARG A 387 19.76 31.06 25.59
N ILE A 388 18.91 30.84 24.58
CA ILE A 388 17.92 29.76 24.61
C ILE A 388 18.60 28.39 24.54
N GLY A 389 19.76 28.29 23.88
CA GLY A 389 20.53 27.06 23.82
C GLY A 389 19.95 25.99 22.89
N GLY A 390 19.16 26.40 21.88
CA GLY A 390 18.61 25.49 20.88
C GLY A 390 19.58 25.22 19.71
N ALA A 391 19.03 24.75 18.59
CA ALA A 391 19.80 24.33 17.42
C ALA A 391 20.59 25.47 16.74
N MET A 392 20.14 26.72 16.91
CA MET A 392 20.76 27.90 16.31
C MET A 392 21.74 28.59 17.26
N SER A 393 21.95 28.08 18.48
CA SER A 393 22.75 28.76 19.50
C SER A 393 24.19 29.05 19.06
N SER A 394 24.92 28.03 18.58
CA SER A 394 26.31 28.20 18.10
C SER A 394 26.40 29.17 16.93
N ALA A 395 25.50 29.04 15.95
CA ALA A 395 25.43 29.94 14.81
C ALA A 395 25.15 31.38 15.26
N ALA A 396 24.28 31.58 16.26
CA ALA A 396 23.98 32.89 16.81
C ALA A 396 25.22 33.52 17.46
N VAL A 397 26.01 32.75 18.21
CA VAL A 397 27.28 33.22 18.80
C VAL A 397 28.28 33.65 17.71
N GLU A 398 28.40 32.87 16.65
CA GLU A 398 29.26 33.22 15.51
C GLU A 398 28.81 34.50 14.82
N ARG A 399 27.48 34.68 14.61
CA ARG A 399 26.92 35.91 14.06
C ARG A 399 27.21 37.11 14.96
N VAL A 400 27.06 36.99 16.29
CA VAL A 400 27.40 38.07 17.24
C VAL A 400 28.85 38.50 17.08
N LYS A 401 29.79 37.54 17.02
CA LYS A 401 31.21 37.83 16.79
C LYS A 401 31.47 38.50 15.45
N ALA A 402 30.80 38.05 14.39
CA ALA A 402 30.93 38.63 13.06
C ALA A 402 30.44 40.10 13.00
N LEU A 403 29.47 40.47 13.84
CA LEU A 403 28.90 41.82 13.89
C LEU A 403 29.64 42.77 14.86
N GLU A 404 30.64 42.31 15.62
CA GLU A 404 31.31 43.09 16.69
C GLU A 404 31.84 44.45 16.20
N ASN A 405 32.40 44.50 14.99
CA ASN A 405 32.94 45.73 14.40
C ASN A 405 31.88 46.55 13.63
N SER A 406 30.66 46.03 13.52
CA SER A 406 29.54 46.67 12.79
C SER A 406 28.54 47.36 13.72
N VAL A 407 28.60 47.10 15.03
CA VAL A 407 27.76 47.77 16.04
C VAL A 407 28.40 49.10 16.50
N PRO A 408 27.63 50.02 17.12
CA PRO A 408 28.18 51.27 17.60
C PRO A 408 29.21 51.04 18.72
N GLN A 409 30.33 51.75 18.62
CA GLN A 409 31.39 51.77 19.61
C GLN A 409 31.15 52.89 20.65
N GLN A 410 31.90 52.87 21.74
CA GLN A 410 31.78 53.88 22.81
C GLN A 410 31.95 55.32 22.28
N GLU A 411 32.86 55.51 21.34
CA GLU A 411 33.10 56.78 20.67
C GLU A 411 31.88 57.22 19.85
N ASP A 412 31.20 56.30 19.18
CA ASP A 412 30.02 56.63 18.37
C ASP A 412 28.89 57.23 19.22
N TYR A 413 28.66 56.67 20.43
CA TYR A 413 27.69 57.18 21.40
C TYR A 413 28.13 58.54 21.97
N PHE A 414 29.40 58.66 22.37
CA PHE A 414 29.97 59.88 22.93
C PHE A 414 29.82 61.08 22.00
N PHE A 415 30.19 60.94 20.72
CA PHE A 415 30.09 62.03 19.74
C PHE A 415 28.65 62.46 19.43
N ARG A 416 27.66 61.66 19.82
CA ARG A 416 26.22 61.92 19.62
C ARG A 416 25.49 62.29 20.92
N ASN A 417 26.23 62.49 22.01
CA ASN A 417 25.70 62.84 23.34
C ASN A 417 24.74 61.80 23.94
N TYR A 418 24.86 60.52 23.55
CA TYR A 418 24.13 59.44 24.22
C TYR A 418 24.87 58.96 25.46
N LYS A 419 24.12 58.62 26.51
CA LYS A 419 24.60 58.12 27.80
C LYS A 419 24.10 56.71 28.06
N SER A 420 24.77 55.98 28.94
CA SER A 420 24.29 54.68 29.43
C SER A 420 22.88 54.83 29.99
N GLY A 421 21.98 53.94 29.57
CA GLY A 421 20.55 54.00 29.90
C GLY A 421 19.67 54.74 28.89
N ASP A 422 20.24 55.43 27.91
CA ASP A 422 19.45 56.05 26.84
C ASP A 422 18.89 55.00 25.86
N ASP A 423 17.71 55.30 25.31
CA ASP A 423 17.06 54.52 24.26
C ASP A 423 17.24 55.21 22.92
N ILE A 424 17.81 54.49 21.95
CA ILE A 424 17.93 54.96 20.58
C ILE A 424 16.87 54.28 19.75
N LYS A 425 15.87 55.04 19.31
CA LYS A 425 14.84 54.56 18.41
C LYS A 425 15.44 54.28 17.02
N ILE A 426 15.14 53.11 16.48
CA ILE A 426 15.47 52.78 15.09
C ILE A 426 14.41 53.40 14.19
N GLU A 427 14.86 54.26 13.29
CA GLU A 427 13.99 55.04 12.41
C GLU A 427 14.72 55.39 11.10
N GLY A 428 13.93 55.78 10.10
CA GLY A 428 14.44 56.27 8.83
C GLY A 428 14.28 55.24 7.72
N GLY A 429 13.58 55.65 6.65
CA GLY A 429 13.48 54.97 5.36
C GLY A 429 13.32 53.46 5.48
N CYS A 430 14.42 52.74 5.22
CA CYS A 430 14.45 51.28 5.17
C CYS A 430 14.20 50.57 6.53
N TYR A 431 14.16 51.31 7.64
CA TYR A 431 14.01 50.75 8.99
C TYR A 431 12.66 51.00 9.64
N ASP A 432 11.75 51.76 9.01
CA ASP A 432 10.48 52.16 9.62
C ASP A 432 9.60 50.95 10.01
N TRP A 433 9.78 49.81 9.35
CA TRP A 433 9.09 48.55 9.67
C TRP A 433 9.54 47.94 11.02
N ILE A 434 10.74 48.30 11.52
CA ILE A 434 11.32 47.75 12.75
C ILE A 434 10.58 48.28 13.97
N ASN A 435 10.37 49.59 14.13
CA ASN A 435 9.65 50.14 15.28
C ASN A 435 10.12 49.56 16.64
N LYS A 436 11.43 49.51 16.86
CA LYS A 436 12.10 49.09 18.10
C LYS A 436 13.19 50.11 18.46
N SER A 437 13.70 50.03 19.68
CA SER A 437 14.85 50.80 20.13
C SER A 437 15.99 49.86 20.54
N ILE A 438 17.22 50.36 20.51
CA ILE A 438 18.36 49.74 21.20
C ILE A 438 18.64 50.49 22.50
N HIS A 439 19.16 49.78 23.49
CA HIS A 439 19.56 50.34 24.79
C HIS A 439 21.07 50.58 24.81
N VAL A 440 21.49 51.79 25.17
CA VAL A 440 22.90 52.13 25.38
C VAL A 440 23.37 51.49 26.68
N LYS A 441 24.38 50.62 26.60
CA LYS A 441 24.93 49.89 27.75
C LYS A 441 25.92 50.74 28.52
#